data_AF-A0A6M1U362-F1
#
_entry.id   AF-A0A6M1U362-F1
#
_cell.length_a   1.000
_cell.length_b   1.000
_cell.length_c   1.000
_cell.angle_alpha   90.00
_cell.angle_beta   90.00
_cell.angle_gamma   90.00
#
_symmetry.space_group_name_H-M   'P 1'
#
loop_
_entity.id
_entity.type
_entity.pdbx_description
1 polymer ?
#
loop_
_entity_poly.entity_id
_entity_poly.type
_entity_poly.pdbx_seq_one_letter_code
_entity_poly.pdbx_strand_id
1 'polypeptide(L)' 'MTRRATDNSKVLDAFIAAKTEIDAMLQRLAILSADHFETSPGEIHWGHVGTLNHYRDRLREITDMAFREGEHAE' A
#
# COMPACT_ATOMS: atom_id res chain seq x y z
N MET A 1 -4.76 -32.08 -28.95
CA MET A 1 -5.49 -31.02 -28.26
C MET A 1 -5.02 -30.99 -26.81
N THR A 2 -3.94 -30.25 -26.49
CA THR A 2 -3.44 -30.08 -25.10
C THR A 2 -2.38 -28.98 -25.05
N ARG A 3 -2.79 -27.71 -25.02
CA ARG A 3 -1.88 -26.61 -24.71
C ARG A 3 -2.66 -25.45 -24.10
N ARG A 4 -2.88 -25.47 -22.78
CA ARG A 4 -3.24 -24.27 -21.99
C ARG A 4 -3.44 -24.45 -20.47
N ALA A 5 -3.10 -25.60 -19.88
CA ALA A 5 -3.16 -25.76 -18.41
C ALA A 5 -1.81 -25.46 -17.71
N THR A 6 -0.72 -25.31 -18.47
CA THR A 6 0.65 -25.36 -17.92
C THR A 6 1.26 -24.01 -17.51
N ASP A 7 0.67 -22.86 -17.87
CA ASP A 7 1.37 -21.56 -17.75
C ASP A 7 0.78 -20.59 -16.70
N ASN A 8 -0.40 -20.87 -16.15
CA ASN A 8 -1.02 -19.98 -15.16
C ASN A 8 -0.48 -20.19 -13.74
N SER A 9 0.10 -21.35 -13.43
CA SER A 9 0.61 -21.62 -12.08
C SER A 9 1.76 -20.70 -11.69
N LYS A 10 2.64 -20.35 -12.64
CA LYS A 10 3.76 -19.41 -12.39
C LYS A 10 3.27 -17.98 -12.22
N VAL A 11 2.28 -17.58 -13.03
CA VAL A 11 1.64 -16.27 -12.92
C VAL A 11 0.90 -16.13 -11.59
N LEU A 12 0.20 -17.19 -11.17
CA LEU A 12 -0.52 -17.24 -9.90
C LEU A 12 0.44 -17.16 -8.71
N ASP A 13 1.54 -17.91 -8.74
CA ASP A 13 2.58 -17.87 -7.71
C ASP A 13 3.20 -16.46 -7.60
N ALA A 14 3.60 -15.86 -8.73
CA ALA A 14 4.11 -14.50 -8.76
C ALA A 14 3.10 -13.47 -8.24
N PHE A 15 1.82 -13.63 -8.56
CA PHE A 15 0.75 -12.77 -8.06
C PHE A 15 0.56 -12.92 -6.55
N ILE A 16 0.53 -14.14 -6.03
CA ILE A 16 0.40 -14.41 -4.59
C ILE A 16 1.61 -13.87 -3.83
N ALA A 17 2.82 -14.04 -4.37
CA ALA A 17 4.04 -13.48 -3.79
C ALA A 17 3.94 -11.95 -3.71
N ALA A 18 3.65 -11.28 -4.83
CA ALA A 18 3.51 -9.83 -4.87
C ALA A 18 2.41 -9.32 -3.92
N LYS A 19 1.26 -10.00 -3.86
CA LYS A 19 0.18 -9.66 -2.93
C LYS A 19 0.64 -9.80 -1.48
N THR A 20 1.31 -10.90 -1.15
CA THR A 20 1.79 -11.17 0.21
C THR A 20 2.79 -10.10 0.66
N GLU A 21 3.67 -9.66 -0.23
CA GLU A 21 4.59 -8.55 0.04
C GLU A 21 3.85 -7.24 0.31
N ILE A 22 2.84 -6.91 -0.50
CA ILE A 22 2.00 -5.72 -0.29
C ILE A 22 1.24 -5.82 1.03
N ASP A 23 0.62 -6.96 1.34
CA ASP A 23 -0.11 -7.17 2.60
C ASP A 23 0.84 -6.97 3.80
N ALA A 24 2.07 -7.49 3.73
CA ALA A 24 3.06 -7.31 4.79
C ALA A 24 3.49 -5.85 4.95
N MET A 25 3.64 -5.10 3.85
CA MET A 25 3.94 -3.67 3.89
C MET A 25 2.78 -2.87 4.51
N LEU A 26 1.53 -3.17 4.14
CA LEU A 26 0.34 -2.52 4.71
C LEU A 26 0.20 -2.83 6.20
N GLN A 27 0.46 -4.08 6.62
CA GLN A 27 0.42 -4.45 8.03
C GLN A 27 1.46 -3.68 8.86
N ARG A 28 2.67 -3.48 8.34
CA ARG A 28 3.71 -2.66 9.01
C ARG A 28 3.26 -1.22 9.18
N LEU A 29 2.66 -0.63 8.15
CA LEU A 29 2.10 0.73 8.22
C LEU A 29 0.94 0.83 9.23
N ALA A 30 0.09 -0.18 9.30
CA ALA A 30 -1.00 -0.23 10.27
C ALA A 30 -0.49 -0.29 11.72
N ILE A 31 0.54 -1.10 11.98
CA ILE A 31 1.20 -1.16 13.30
C ILE A 31 1.82 0.21 13.64
N LEU A 32 2.54 0.81 12.69
CA LEU A 32 3.15 2.13 12.88
C LEU A 32 2.09 3.22 13.16
N SER A 33 0.95 3.17 12.46
CA SER A 33 -0.18 4.06 12.68
C SER A 33 -0.80 3.88 14.07
N ALA A 34 -0.96 2.64 14.53
CA ALA A 34 -1.44 2.34 15.88
C ALA A 34 -0.48 2.85 16.97
N ASP A 35 0.82 2.87 16.70
CA ASP A 35 1.86 3.45 17.56
C ASP A 35 2.03 4.97 17.37
N HIS A 36 1.05 5.66 16.75
CA HIS A 36 1.09 7.11 16.49
C HIS A 36 2.33 7.57 15.69
N PHE A 37 2.81 6.70 14.79
CA PHE A 37 4.04 6.92 14.04
C PHE A 37 5.25 7.21 14.94
N GLU A 38 5.36 6.46 16.04
CA GLU A 38 6.44 6.58 17.03
C GLU A 38 6.57 8.01 17.59
N THR A 39 5.49 8.81 17.50
CA THR A 39 5.50 10.22 17.86
C THR A 39 4.63 10.45 19.09
N SER A 40 5.25 10.99 20.15
CA SER A 40 4.53 11.38 21.37
C SER A 40 3.87 12.75 21.20
N PRO A 41 2.65 12.97 21.73
CA PRO A 41 1.92 14.23 21.58
C PRO A 41 2.66 15.46 22.15
N GLY A 42 3.64 15.27 23.04
CA GLY A 42 4.49 16.34 23.56
C GLY A 42 5.63 16.77 22.63
N GLU A 43 5.93 16.00 21.59
CA GLU A 43 7.05 16.22 20.66
C GLU A 43 6.57 16.52 19.23
N ILE A 44 5.25 16.47 18.98
CA ILE A 44 4.66 16.80 17.69
C ILE A 44 4.95 18.26 17.31
N HIS A 45 5.58 18.44 16.15
CA HIS A 45 5.79 19.73 15.52
C HIS A 45 5.44 19.65 14.02
N TRP A 46 5.38 20.79 13.35
CA TRP A 46 5.01 20.90 11.93
C TRP A 46 5.86 20.06 10.97
N GLY A 47 7.07 19.66 11.38
CA GLY A 47 7.91 18.74 10.62
C GLY A 47 7.36 17.32 10.61
N HIS A 48 6.86 16.82 11.75
CA HIS A 48 6.15 15.54 11.83
C HIS A 48 4.88 15.56 10.98
N VAL A 49 4.14 16.67 11.00
CA VAL A 49 2.96 16.86 10.15
C VAL A 49 3.33 16.80 8.66
N GLY A 50 4.46 17.40 8.26
CA GLY A 50 4.98 17.33 6.89
C GLY A 50 5.30 15.89 6.45
N THR A 51 5.99 15.12 7.30
CA THR A 51 6.28 13.70 7.05
C THR A 51 5.02 12.86 6.92
N LEU A 52 4.04 13.06 7.80
CA LEU A 52 2.75 12.37 7.73
C LEU A 52 1.96 12.71 6.47
N ASN A 53 1.94 13.99 6.06
CA ASN A 53 1.32 14.41 4.82
C ASN A 53 1.97 13.72 3.61
N HIS A 54 3.30 13.58 3.60
CA HIS A 54 4.01 12.88 2.52
C HIS A 54 3.62 11.40 2.42
N TYR A 55 3.50 10.71 3.55
CA TYR A 55 3.02 9.32 3.57
C TYR A 55 1.56 9.21 3.13
N ARG A 56 0.70 10.12 3.57
CA ARG A 56 -0.70 10.19 3.16
C ARG A 56 -0.82 10.38 1.64
N ASP A 57 -0.07 11.30 1.05
CA ASP A 57 -0.14 11.59 -0.38
C ASP A 57 0.27 10.37 -1.23
N ARG A 58 1.31 9.63 -0.82
CA ARG A 58 1.70 8.37 -1.48
C ARG A 58 0.65 7.29 -1.36
N LEU A 59 0.07 7.11 -0.17
CA LEU A 59 -0.99 6.11 0.04
C LEU A 59 -2.24 6.45 -0.77
N ARG A 60 -2.59 7.74 -0.85
CA ARG A 60 -3.67 8.23 -1.71
C ARG A 60 -3.39 7.90 -3.17
N GLU A 61 -2.22 8.25 -3.70
CA GLU A 61 -1.85 7.94 -5.09
C GLU A 61 -1.97 6.43 -5.39
N ILE A 62 -1.48 5.56 -4.51
CA ILE A 62 -1.59 4.11 -4.64
C ILE A 62 -3.06 3.65 -4.65
N THR A 63 -3.88 4.25 -3.81
CA THR A 63 -5.32 3.94 -3.70
C THR A 63 -6.05 4.41 -4.96
N ASP A 64 -5.86 5.66 -5.38
CA ASP A 64 -6.40 6.22 -6.62
C ASP A 64 -6.05 5.36 -7.84
N MET A 65 -4.80 4.89 -7.94
CA MET A 65 -4.36 3.97 -9.01
C MET A 65 -5.07 2.61 -8.93
N ALA A 66 -5.26 2.06 -7.73
CA ALA A 66 -5.91 0.77 -7.53
C ALA A 66 -7.42 0.81 -7.83
N PHE A 67 -8.09 1.91 -7.49
CA PHE A 67 -9.53 2.09 -7.64
C PHE A 67 -9.92 2.87 -8.91
N ARG A 68 -8.93 3.36 -9.68
CA ARG A 68 -9.10 4.21 -10.89
C ARG A 68 -9.86 5.50 -10.62
N GLU A 69 -9.82 6.00 -9.39
CA GLU A 69 -10.52 7.22 -8.95
C GLU A 69 -9.90 8.49 -9.59
N GLY A 70 -8.70 8.38 -10.18
CA GLY A 70 -8.00 9.48 -10.87
C GLY A 70 -8.29 9.67 -12.37
N GLU A 71 -9.04 8.78 -13.05
CA GLU A 71 -9.34 8.92 -14.50
C GLU A 71 -10.86 8.85 -14.83
N HIS A 72 -11.72 8.57 -13.86
CA HIS A 72 -13.19 8.58 -14.02
C HIS A 72 -13.92 9.12 -12.78
N ALA A 73 -13.53 10.30 -12.30
CA ALA A 73 -14.44 11.16 -11.57
C ALA A 73 -14.94 12.23 -12.56
N GLU A 74 -16.12 11.98 -13.13
CA GLU A 74 -16.86 12.93 -13.98
C GLU A 74 -17.30 14.17 -13.18
#